data_AF-A0AAV7IZZ3-F1
#
_entry.id   AF-A0AAV7IZZ3-F1
#
_cell.length_a   1.000
_cell.length_b   1.000
_cell.length_c   1.000
_cell.angle_alpha   90.00
_cell.angle_beta   90.00
_cell.angle_gamma   90.00
#
_symmetry.space_group_name_H-M   'P 1'
#
loop_
_entity.id
_entity.type
_entity.pdbx_description
1 polymer ?
#
loop_
_entity_poly.entity_id
_entity_poly.type
_entity_poly.pdbx_seq_one_letter_code
_entity_poly.pdbx_strand_id
1 'polypeptide(L)' 'MAQDKGYPPLSRTVEVQIDVVDRANNPPVWDHVAYGPIYCKENTAVGAKVVSVKARLTTTDDKSRLSMKLLFSAEKFVNR' A
#
# COMPACT_ATOMS: atom_id res chain seq x y z
N MET A 1 -32.25 13.98 -18.51
CA MET A 1 -33.19 14.39 -19.56
C MET A 1 -32.80 15.78 -20.02
N ALA A 2 -32.47 15.96 -21.29
CA ALA A 2 -32.20 17.27 -21.87
C ALA A 2 -33.36 17.64 -22.79
N GLN A 3 -33.83 18.89 -22.72
CA GLN A 3 -34.92 19.42 -23.53
C GLN A 3 -34.52 20.79 -24.06
N ASP A 4 -34.68 21.00 -25.37
CA ASP A 4 -34.42 22.31 -25.97
C ASP A 4 -35.59 23.29 -25.79
N LYS A 5 -35.33 24.57 -26.04
CA LYS A 5 -36.32 25.65 -25.93
C LYS A 5 -37.08 25.91 -27.24
N GLY A 6 -37.05 24.99 -28.20
CA GLY A 6 -37.78 25.09 -29.46
C GLY A 6 -39.28 24.91 -29.29
N TYR A 7 -40.06 25.25 -30.33
CA TYR A 7 -41.50 24.97 -30.38
C TYR A 7 -41.82 24.22 -31.68
N PRO A 8 -42.24 22.94 -31.62
CA PRO A 8 -42.38 22.10 -30.43
C PRO A 8 -41.00 21.68 -29.85
N PRO A 9 -40.86 21.56 -28.52
CA PRO A 9 -39.59 21.22 -27.89
C PRO A 9 -39.23 19.75 -28.10
N LEU A 10 -37.99 19.45 -28.48
CA LEU A 10 -37.49 18.07 -28.53
C LEU A 10 -36.80 17.73 -27.21
N SER A 11 -36.99 16.49 -26.75
CA SER A 11 -36.33 15.98 -25.55
C SER A 11 -35.64 14.66 -25.82
N ARG A 12 -34.49 14.43 -25.17
CA ARG A 12 -33.73 13.19 -25.25
C ARG A 12 -33.20 12.81 -23.87
N THR A 13 -33.26 11.52 -23.56
CA THR A 13 -32.70 10.96 -22.34
C THR A 13 -31.49 10.10 -22.71
N VAL A 14 -30.42 10.25 -21.95
CA VAL A 14 -29.20 9.44 -22.07
C VAL A 14 -28.99 8.78 -20.72
N GLU A 15 -28.85 7.47 -20.74
CA GLU A 15 -28.48 6.69 -19.56
C GLU A 15 -26.97 6.74 -19.41
N VAL A 16 -26.50 7.23 -18.26
CA VAL A 16 -25.08 7.31 -17.94
C VAL A 16 -24.79 6.20 -16.95
N GLN A 17 -24.03 5.20 -17.38
CA GLN A 17 -23.56 4.14 -16.51
C GLN A 17 -22.32 4.64 -15.76
N ILE A 18 -22.44 4.76 -14.43
CA ILE A 18 -21.35 5.20 -13.56
C ILE A 18 -20.77 3.96 -12.90
N ASP A 19 -19.63 3.49 -13.41
CA ASP A 19 -18.85 2.45 -12.73
C ASP A 19 -18.01 3.10 -11.63
N VAL A 20 -18.43 2.91 -10.38
CA VAL A 20 -17.66 3.32 -9.21
C VAL A 20 -16.52 2.33 -9.03
N VAL A 21 -15.37 2.64 -9.63
CA VAL A 21 -14.13 1.90 -9.38
C VAL A 21 -13.60 2.35 -8.03
N ASP A 22 -13.74 1.49 -7.02
CA ASP A 22 -13.14 1.68 -5.71
C ASP A 22 -11.61 1.69 -5.90
N ARG A 23 -11.02 2.88 -5.99
CA ARG A 23 -9.58 3.06 -5.85
C ARG A 23 -9.24 2.85 -4.38
N ALA A 24 -9.35 1.61 -3.92
CA ALA A 24 -8.87 1.20 -2.62
C ALA A 24 -7.34 1.30 -2.65
N ASN A 25 -6.85 2.49 -2.36
CA ASN A 25 -5.45 2.78 -2.13
C ASN A 25 -5.09 2.12 -0.79
N ASN A 26 -4.89 0.81 -0.82
CA ASN A 26 -4.57 -0.01 0.34
C ASN A 26 -3.03 -0.08 0.49
N PRO A 27 -2.39 0.85 1.22
CA PRO A 27 -0.95 0.78 1.44
C PRO A 27 -0.58 -0.49 2.20
N PRO A 28 0.67 -0.97 2.08
CA PRO A 28 1.17 -2.08 2.86
C PRO A 28 0.99 -1.82 4.35
N VAL A 29 0.42 -2.78 5.06
CA VAL A 29 0.29 -2.73 6.52
C VAL A 29 1.38 -3.60 7.13
N TRP A 30 2.21 -3.01 7.99
CA TRP A 30 3.21 -3.72 8.78
C TRP A 30 2.54 -4.57 9.85
N ASP A 31 3.12 -5.73 10.18
CA ASP A 31 2.59 -6.57 11.26
C ASP A 31 2.88 -6.01 12.67
N HIS A 32 3.90 -5.15 12.79
CA HIS A 32 4.26 -4.48 14.03
C HIS A 32 4.46 -2.97 13.83
N VAL A 33 4.07 -2.19 14.83
CA VAL A 33 4.28 -0.72 14.86
C VAL A 33 5.77 -0.38 15.05
N ALA A 34 6.49 -1.22 15.78
CA ALA A 34 7.95 -1.15 15.95
C ALA A 34 8.52 -2.55 16.18
N TYR A 35 9.71 -2.83 15.64
CA TYR A 35 10.40 -4.13 15.79
C TYR A 35 11.54 -4.09 16.83
N GLY A 36 11.74 -2.97 17.53
CA GLY A 36 12.89 -2.76 18.41
C GLY A 36 12.65 -3.16 19.88
N PRO A 37 13.73 -3.24 20.69
CA PRO A 37 15.16 -3.29 20.32
C PRO A 37 15.59 -4.69 19.86
N ILE A 38 16.43 -4.76 18.82
CA ILE A 38 16.94 -6.02 18.27
C ILE A 38 18.35 -6.25 18.82
N TYR A 39 18.56 -7.39 19.45
CA TYR A 39 19.85 -7.78 20.04
C TYR A 39 20.59 -8.73 19.10
N CYS A 40 21.84 -8.39 18.76
CA CYS A 40 22.73 -9.24 17.97
C CYS A 40 23.94 -9.60 18.81
N LYS A 41 24.36 -10.87 18.79
CA LYS A 41 25.64 -11.25 19.40
C LYS A 41 26.78 -10.73 18.54
N GLU A 42 27.84 -10.24 19.15
CA GLU A 42 28.99 -9.67 18.44
C GLU A 42 29.65 -10.64 17.46
N ASN A 43 29.68 -11.93 17.81
CA ASN A 43 30.28 -12.96 16.97
C ASN A 43 29.28 -13.65 16.03
N THR A 44 28.29 -12.89 15.56
CA THR A 44 27.31 -13.40 14.60
C THR A 44 27.97 -13.51 13.22
N ALA A 45 27.85 -14.68 12.58
CA ALA A 45 28.45 -14.92 11.27
C ALA A 45 27.90 -13.95 10.21
N VAL A 46 28.76 -13.55 9.27
CA VAL A 46 28.37 -12.73 8.12
C VAL A 46 27.26 -13.45 7.33
N GLY A 47 26.15 -12.76 7.11
CA GLY A 47 24.97 -13.32 6.43
C GLY A 47 23.95 -13.98 7.36
N ALA A 48 24.18 -14.01 8.67
CA ALA A 48 23.15 -14.45 9.61
C ALA A 48 21.93 -13.51 9.60
N LYS A 49 20.73 -14.10 9.69
CA LYS A 49 19.48 -13.35 9.76
C LYS A 49 19.35 -12.68 11.13
N VAL A 50 19.33 -11.35 11.15
CA VAL A 50 19.20 -10.54 12.37
C VAL A 50 17.74 -10.29 12.74
N VAL A 51 16.91 -9.90 11.77
CA VAL A 51 15.49 -9.58 11.96
C VAL A 51 14.71 -9.97 10.73
N SER A 52 13.45 -10.38 10.94
CA SER A 52 12.48 -10.61 9.87
C SER A 52 11.33 -9.65 10.06
N VAL A 53 11.06 -8.83 9.05
CA VAL A 53 9.94 -7.89 9.03
C VAL A 53 8.91 -8.36 8.00
N LYS A 54 7.62 -8.13 8.27
CA LYS A 54 6.53 -8.57 7.39
C LYS A 54 5.53 -7.44 7.19
N ALA A 55 5.20 -7.19 5.93
CA ALA A 55 4.11 -6.31 5.52
C ALA A 55 3.10 -7.11 4.70
N ARG A 56 1.83 -6.73 4.76
CA ARG A 56 0.74 -7.31 3.97
C ARG A 56 0.05 -6.23 3.15
N LEU A 57 -0.21 -6.52 1.88
CA LEU A 57 -1.15 -5.77 1.05
C LEU A 57 -2.49 -6.50 1.06
N THR A 58 -3.59 -5.76 1.13
CA THR A 58 -4.95 -6.29 1.00
C THR A 58 -5.49 -6.13 -0.42
N THR A 59 -4.63 -5.81 -1.39
CA THR A 59 -5.00 -5.60 -2.78
C THR A 59 -5.26 -6.95 -3.46
N THR A 60 -6.43 -7.12 -4.08
CA THR A 60 -6.78 -8.28 -4.91
C THR A 60 -6.12 -8.25 -6.28
N ASP A 61 -5.35 -7.20 -6.59
CA ASP A 61 -4.69 -7.03 -7.88
C ASP A 61 -3.34 -7.76 -7.90
N ASP A 62 -3.23 -8.81 -8.72
CA ASP A 62 -2.03 -9.65 -8.91
C ASP A 62 -0.78 -8.86 -9.36
N LYS A 63 -0.91 -7.60 -9.80
CA LYS A 63 0.23 -6.75 -10.20
C LYS A 63 0.81 -5.94 -9.05
N SER A 64 0.24 -6.05 -7.85
CA SER A 64 0.69 -5.30 -6.67
C SER A 64 1.97 -5.90 -6.08
N ARG A 65 3.14 -5.38 -6.49
CA ARG A 65 4.44 -5.83 -5.98
C ARG A 65 4.88 -5.02 -4.76
N LEU A 66 5.11 -5.70 -3.64
CA LEU A 66 5.74 -5.11 -2.45
C LEU A 66 7.22 -4.83 -2.70
N SER A 67 7.64 -3.57 -2.54
CA SER A 67 9.05 -3.18 -2.48
C SER A 67 9.38 -2.66 -1.08
N MET A 68 10.36 -3.28 -0.43
CA MET A 68 10.82 -2.87 0.90
C MET A 68 12.14 -2.11 0.75
N LYS A 69 12.26 -0.96 1.43
CA LYS A 69 13.47 -0.14 1.42
C LYS A 69 13.82 0.27 2.85
N LEU A 70 15.07 0.04 3.25
CA LEU A 70 15.62 0.61 4.47
C LEU A 70 15.93 2.09 4.21
N LEU A 71 15.30 2.99 4.98
CA LEU A 71 15.47 4.44 4.81
C LEU A 71 16.65 4.99 5.59
N PHE A 72 16.87 4.46 6.79
CA PHE A 72 17.96 4.87 7.68
C PHE A 72 18.51 3.63 8.40
N SER A 73 19.85 3.57 8.53
CA SER A 73 20.55 2.57 9.31
C SER A 73 21.24 3.26 10.49
N ALA A 74 21.14 2.69 11.69
CA ALA A 74 21.88 3.15 12.86
C ALA A 74 22.94 2.10 13.20
N GLU A 75 24.21 2.47 13.12
CA GLU A 75 25.36 1.57 13.36
C GLU A 75 25.74 1.48 14.85
N LYS A 76 24.75 1.47 15.76
CA LYS A 76 25.02 1.27 17.19
C LYS A 76 24.65 -0.14 17.62
N PHE A 77 25.61 -1.05 17.47
CA PHE A 77 25.62 -2.32 18.18
C PHE A 77 25.92 -2.02 19.65
N VAL A 78 24.96 -2.28 20.54
CA VAL A 78 25.18 -2.19 21.99
C VAL A 78 25.66 -3.56 22.47
N ASN A 79 26.92 -3.63 22.89
CA ASN A 79 27.46 -4.79 23.61
C ASN A 79 26.90 -4.88 25.01
N ARG A 80 26.63 -6.11 25.45
CA ARG A 80 26.61 -6.44 26.86
C ARG A 80 27.32 -7.76 27.11
#